data_AF-A0A9D2LIY4-F1
#
_entry.id   AF-A0A9D2LIY4-F1
#
_cell.length_a   1.000
_cell.length_b   1.000
_cell.length_c   1.000
_cell.angle_alpha   90.00
_cell.angle_beta   90.00
_cell.angle_gamma   90.00
#
_symmetry.space_group_name_H-M   'P 1'
#
loop_
_entity.id
_entity.type
_entity.pdbx_description
1 polymer ?
#
loop_
_entity_poly.entity_id
_entity_poly.type
_entity_poly.pdbx_seq_one_letter_code
_entity_poly.pdbx_strand_id
1 'polypeptide(L)'
;MQIIKYQLATEINRGTPEEPNIETVLSNVSMPYTEGNYAIAQAEAYQGQITVEDDGRPEPAPSPQEQLRADVDFLAAMQGVTL
;
A
#
# COMPACT_ATOMS: atom_id res chain seq x y z
N MET A 1 -5.48 6.98 3.71
CA MET A 1 -4.16 6.57 3.17
C MET A 1 -4.30 5.11 2.74
N GLN A 2 -3.77 4.69 1.59
CA GLN A 2 -4.05 3.32 1.11
C GLN A 2 -3.15 2.26 1.78
N ILE A 3 -3.70 1.06 1.99
CA ILE A 3 -3.02 -0.14 2.50
C ILE A 3 -3.18 -1.27 1.50
N ILE A 4 -2.07 -1.97 1.24
CA ILE A 4 -2.01 -3.20 0.47
C ILE A 4 -2.18 -4.38 1.44
N LYS A 5 -3.06 -5.32 1.11
CA LYS A 5 -3.23 -6.59 1.84
C LYS A 5 -3.12 -7.78 0.88
N TYR A 6 -2.39 -8.82 1.30
CA TYR A 6 -2.26 -10.07 0.57
C TYR A 6 -1.97 -11.24 1.53
N GLN A 7 -2.06 -12.47 1.03
CA GLN A 7 -1.59 -13.66 1.75
C GLN A 7 -0.24 -14.09 1.19
N LEU A 8 0.71 -14.41 2.06
CA LEU A 8 1.98 -15.02 1.71
C LEU A 8 1.93 -16.52 2.04
N ALA A 9 2.30 -17.37 1.09
CA ALA A 9 2.44 -18.79 1.32
C ALA A 9 3.89 -19.15 1.62
N THR A 10 4.13 -19.80 2.75
CA THR A 10 5.44 -20.35 3.09
C THR A 10 5.35 -21.86 3.26
N GLU A 11 6.33 -22.56 2.72
CA GLU A 11 6.45 -24.01 2.91
C GLU A 11 7.35 -24.27 4.12
N ILE A 12 6.82 -25.02 5.08
CA ILE A 12 7.57 -25.44 6.27
C ILE A 12 7.70 -26.96 6.26
N ASN A 13 8.92 -27.46 6.49
CA ASN A 13 9.13 -28.87 6.75
C ASN A 13 8.98 -29.14 8.25
N ARG A 14 7.90 -29.83 8.66
CA ARG A 14 7.70 -30.30 10.03
C ARG A 14 8.27 -31.69 10.32
N GLY A 15 8.78 -32.36 9.28
CA GLY A 15 9.41 -33.68 9.36
C GLY A 15 10.92 -33.58 9.47
N THR A 16 11.63 -34.62 9.03
CA THR A 16 13.08 -34.58 8.90
C THR A 16 13.48 -34.31 7.44
N PRO A 17 14.77 -34.07 7.15
CA PRO A 17 15.24 -34.04 5.77
C PRO A 17 14.98 -35.35 5.00
N GLU A 18 15.03 -36.51 5.69
CA GLU A 18 14.84 -37.84 5.10
C GLU A 18 13.35 -38.21 4.94
N GLU A 19 12.50 -37.75 5.86
CA GLU A 19 11.05 -37.90 5.82
C GLU A 19 10.41 -36.52 5.88
N PRO A 20 10.41 -35.77 4.75
CA PRO A 20 9.87 -34.42 4.74
C PRO A 20 8.36 -34.45 4.94
N ASN A 21 7.88 -33.56 5.79
CA ASN A 21 6.47 -33.26 5.98
C ASN A 21 6.25 -31.79 5.64
N ILE A 22 6.04 -31.51 4.36
CA ILE A 22 5.87 -30.14 3.85
C ILE A 22 4.43 -29.70 4.08
N GLU A 23 4.28 -28.58 4.77
CA GLU A 23 3.01 -27.91 4.99
C GLU A 23 3.08 -26.49 4.40
N THR A 24 2.03 -26.08 3.70
CA THR A 24 1.86 -24.69 3.27
C THR A 24 1.16 -23.91 4.37
N VAL A 25 1.80 -22.88 4.89
CA VAL A 25 1.23 -21.95 5.86
C VAL A 25 0.94 -20.62 5.18
N LEU A 26 -0.28 -20.12 5.34
CA LEU A 26 -0.70 -18.82 4.82
C LEU A 26 -0.59 -17.76 5.92
N SER A 27 0.09 -16.66 5.63
CA SER A 27 0.25 -15.51 6.52
C SER A 27 -0.34 -14.25 5.90
N ASN A 28 -1.11 -13.49 6.66
CA ASN A 28 -1.65 -12.21 6.19
C ASN A 28 -0.56 -11.13 6.26
N VAL A 29 -0.38 -10.39 5.18
CA VAL A 29 0.54 -9.26 5.09
C VAL A 29 -0.25 -7.98 4.85
N SER A 30 0.14 -6.90 5.54
CA SER A 30 -0.47 -5.57 5.41
C SER A 30 0.64 -4.53 5.36
N MET A 31 0.67 -3.71 4.30
CA MET A 31 1.70 -2.69 4.08
C MET A 31 1.07 -1.37 3.62
N PRO A 32 1.64 -0.20 3.95
CA PRO A 32 1.20 1.05 3.33
C PRO A 32 1.40 1.00 1.83
N TYR A 33 0.49 1.61 1.07
CA TYR A 33 0.59 1.67 -0.38
C TYR A 33 1.77 2.56 -0.79
N THR A 34 2.75 1.95 -1.44
CA THR A 34 3.78 2.61 -2.22
C THR A 34 4.01 1.77 -3.47
N GLU A 35 4.51 2.37 -4.55
CA GLU A 35 4.82 1.62 -5.78
C GLU A 35 5.79 0.46 -5.51
N GLY A 36 6.77 0.65 -4.62
CA GLY A 36 7.69 -0.41 -4.21
C GLY A 36 7.01 -1.55 -3.45
N ASN A 37 6.13 -1.23 -2.50
CA ASN A 37 5.38 -2.25 -1.75
C ASN A 37 4.38 -2.99 -2.64
N TYR A 38 3.79 -2.31 -3.62
CA TYR A 38 2.87 -2.94 -4.56
C TYR A 38 3.59 -3.90 -5.50
N ALA A 39 4.83 -3.58 -5.92
CA ALA A 39 5.68 -4.52 -6.68
C ALA A 39 6.07 -5.75 -5.85
N ILE A 40 6.39 -5.57 -4.56
CA ILE A 40 6.64 -6.69 -3.64
C ILE A 40 5.40 -7.59 -3.52
N ALA A 41 4.23 -7.00 -3.28
CA ALA A 41 2.98 -7.75 -3.18
C ALA A 41 2.68 -8.53 -4.47
N GLN A 42 2.92 -7.95 -5.66
CA GLN A 42 2.76 -8.66 -6.95
C GLN A 42 3.67 -9.88 -7.10
N ALA A 43 4.87 -9.83 -6.53
CA ALA A 43 5.81 -10.95 -6.59
C ALA A 43 5.50 -12.04 -5.55
N GLU A 44 4.96 -11.67 -4.39
CA GLU A 44 4.84 -12.58 -3.24
C GLU A 44 3.42 -13.07 -2.95
N ALA A 45 2.40 -12.40 -3.49
CA ALA A 45 1.01 -12.73 -3.19
C ALA A 45 0.65 -14.15 -3.62
N TYR A 46 0.14 -14.92 -2.67
CA TYR A 46 -0.42 -16.24 -2.90
C TYR A 46 -1.56 -16.12 -3.92
N GLN A 47 -1.45 -16.88 -5.00
CA GLN A 47 -2.39 -16.85 -6.13
C GLN A 47 -2.50 -15.48 -6.82
N GLY A 48 -1.53 -14.57 -6.61
CA GLY A 48 -1.57 -13.20 -7.13
C GLY A 48 -2.69 -12.34 -6.53
N GLN A 49 -3.30 -12.76 -5.41
CA GLN A 49 -4.41 -12.04 -4.80
C GLN A 49 -3.92 -10.89 -3.93
N ILE A 50 -4.21 -9.67 -4.38
CA ILE A 50 -3.86 -8.42 -3.70
C ILE A 50 -5.10 -7.56 -3.61
N THR A 51 -5.28 -6.93 -2.47
CA THR A 51 -6.33 -5.93 -2.24
C THR A 51 -5.68 -4.62 -1.81
N VAL A 52 -6.22 -3.51 -2.31
CA VAL A 52 -5.82 -2.16 -1.91
C VAL A 52 -7.04 -1.50 -1.32
N GLU A 53 -6.94 -1.13 -0.04
CA GLU A 53 -8.04 -0.55 0.73
C GLU A 53 -7.61 0.79 1.30
N ASP A 54 -8.54 1.71 1.49
CA ASP A 54 -8.27 2.90 2.29
C ASP A 54 -8.14 2.51 3.77
N ASP A 55 -7.13 3.02 4.45
CA ASP A 55 -6.85 2.74 5.86
C ASP A 55 -7.80 3.42 6.84
N GLY A 56 -8.78 4.16 6.30
CA GLY A 56 -9.77 4.91 7.07
C GLY A 56 -9.18 6.07 7.86
N ARG A 57 -7.89 6.38 7.69
CA ARG A 57 -7.27 7.54 8.33
C ARG A 57 -7.55 8.77 7.46
N PRO A 58 -7.95 9.89 8.09
CA PRO A 58 -8.12 11.14 7.36
C PRO A 58 -6.82 11.51 6.66
N GLU A 59 -6.93 12.09 5.47
CA GLU A 59 -5.76 12.65 4.80
C GLU A 59 -5.08 13.68 5.71
N PRO A 60 -3.73 13.73 5.71
CA PRO A 60 -3.02 14.74 6.48
C PRO A 60 -3.47 16.13 6.05
N ALA A 61 -3.55 17.06 7.01
CA ALA A 61 -3.84 18.46 6.70
C ALA A 61 -2.78 19.00 5.72
N PRO A 62 -3.17 19.88 4.77
CA PRO A 62 -2.25 20.45 3.80
C PRO A 62 -1.13 21.21 4.52
N SER A 63 0.09 21.12 4.00
CA SER A 63 1.22 21.90 4.47
C SER A 63 1.00 23.40 4.29
N PRO A 64 1.70 24.27 5.04
CA PRO A 64 1.62 25.72 4.84
C PRO A 64 1.92 26.15 3.40
N GLN A 65 2.81 25.44 2.70
CA GLN A 65 3.14 25.72 1.30
C GLN A 65 1.99 25.35 0.35
N GLU A 66 1.33 24.21 0.59
CA GLU A 66 0.15 23.80 -0.19
C GLU A 66 -1.03 24.73 0.06
N GLN A 67 -1.23 25.18 1.31
CA GLN A 67 -2.22 26.20 1.65
C GLN A 67 -1.94 27.51 0.92
N LEU A 68 -0.70 28.02 0.97
CA LEU A 68 -0.32 29.24 0.26
C LEU A 68 -0.53 29.11 -1.25
N ARG A 69 -0.21 27.95 -1.84
CA ARG A 69 -0.44 27.69 -3.26
C ARG A 69 -1.93 27.74 -3.60
N ALA A 70 -2.77 27.08 -2.79
CA ALA A 70 -4.21 27.11 -2.97
C ALA A 70 -4.78 28.53 -2.81
N ASP A 71 -4.30 29.31 -1.84
CA ASP A 71 -4.70 30.70 -1.63
C ASP A 71 -4.34 31.58 -2.84
N VAL A 72 -3.13 31.41 -3.38
CA VAL A 72 -2.66 32.14 -4.57
C VAL A 72 -3.47 31.74 -5.80
N ASP A 73 -3.70 30.44 -6.03
CA ASP A 73 -4.52 29.93 -7.14
C ASP A 73 -5.96 30.46 -7.07
N PHE A 74 -6.54 30.52 -5.87
CA PHE A 74 -7.86 31.08 -5.63
C PHE A 74 -7.91 32.59 -5.96
N LEU A 75 -6.93 33.37 -5.51
CA LEU A 75 -6.84 34.79 -5.83
C LEU A 75 -6.65 35.03 -7.34
N ALA A 76 -5.80 34.23 -7.99
CA ALA A 76 -5.56 34.32 -9.43
C ALA A 76 -6.84 34.06 -10.24
N ALA A 77 -7.61 33.03 -9.86
CA ALA A 77 -8.91 32.74 -10.43
C ALA A 77 -9.92 33.90 -10.24
N MET A 78 -9.93 34.55 -9.08
CA MET A 78 -10.77 35.73 -8.84
C MET A 78 -10.38 36.95 -9.67
N GLN A 79 -9.08 37.12 -9.96
CA GLN A 79 -8.57 38.25 -10.74
C GLN A 79 -8.59 38.00 -12.26
N GLY A 80 -8.99 36.80 -12.70
CA GLY A 80 -8.94 36.40 -14.11
C GLY A 80 -7.51 36.28 -14.64
N VAL A 81 -6.53 36.09 -13.73
CA VAL A 81 -5.12 35.90 -14.07
C VAL A 81 -4.85 34.40 -14.03
N THR A 82 -4.48 33.81 -15.17
CA THR A 82 -3.91 32.45 -15.18
C THR A 82 -2.43 32.53 -14.81
N LEU A 83 -2.03 31.81 -13.76
CA LEU A 83 -0.64 31.62 -13.36
C LEU A 83 0.09 30.62 -14.27
#